data_AF-A0A6L8L2J4-F1
#
_entry.id   AF-A0A6L8L2J4-F1
#
_cell.length_a   1.000
_cell.length_b   1.000
_cell.length_c   1.000
_cell.angle_alpha   90.00
_cell.angle_beta   90.00
_cell.angle_gamma   90.00
#
_symmetry.space_group_name_H-M   'P 1'
#
loop_
_entity.id
_entity.type
_entity.pdbx_description
1 polymer ?
#
loop_
_entity_poly.entity_id
_entity_poly.type
_entity_poly.pdbx_seq_one_letter_code
_entity_poly.pdbx_strand_id
1 'polypeptide(L)'
;MKRIITPIACMIVAGSAVAFHAFGPSNPASLVQGCMPLAYPAESLSLHEDGKVSMALLIGAHGEVMDRKLTRSSGHRRLDNAALAGMAQCHFEPAKADGVAQESWLMLDYVWKLPE
;
A
#
# COMPACT_ATOMS: atom_id res chain seq x y z
N MET A 1 -59.59 0.45 -38.88
CA MET A 1 -59.05 1.60 -38.11
C MET A 1 -58.24 1.06 -36.92
N LYS A 2 -56.96 1.47 -36.81
CA LYS A 2 -56.07 1.54 -35.61
C LYS A 2 -55.76 0.21 -34.85
N ARG A 3 -54.59 -0.42 -35.07
CA ARG A 3 -53.22 -0.15 -34.54
C ARG A 3 -52.96 -0.83 -33.18
N ILE A 4 -52.43 -2.06 -33.19
CA ILE A 4 -51.00 -2.45 -33.00
C ILE A 4 -50.56 -2.36 -31.53
N ILE A 5 -50.43 -3.53 -30.91
CA ILE A 5 -49.73 -3.80 -29.66
C ILE A 5 -48.26 -4.03 -30.03
N THR A 6 -47.34 -3.28 -29.45
CA THR A 6 -45.89 -3.57 -29.53
C THR A 6 -45.36 -3.61 -28.11
N PRO A 7 -44.75 -4.72 -27.65
CA PRO A 7 -44.08 -4.75 -26.36
C PRO A 7 -42.81 -3.88 -26.44
N ILE A 8 -42.69 -2.94 -25.51
CA ILE A 8 -41.45 -2.16 -25.34
C ILE A 8 -40.35 -3.12 -24.93
N ALA A 9 -39.28 -3.07 -25.71
CA ALA A 9 -38.11 -3.91 -25.65
C ALA A 9 -37.46 -3.93 -24.25
N CYS A 10 -37.10 -5.14 -23.82
CA CYS A 10 -36.16 -5.39 -22.75
C CYS A 10 -34.80 -4.78 -23.13
N MET A 11 -34.41 -3.67 -22.52
CA MET A 11 -33.03 -3.17 -22.60
C MET A 11 -32.15 -4.10 -21.78
N ILE A 12 -31.49 -5.03 -22.47
CA ILE A 12 -30.39 -5.81 -21.93
C ILE A 12 -29.23 -4.84 -21.72
N VAL A 13 -28.98 -4.43 -20.47
CA VAL A 13 -27.71 -3.82 -20.11
C VAL A 13 -26.67 -4.93 -20.17
N ALA A 14 -25.91 -4.98 -21.26
CA ALA A 14 -24.74 -5.82 -21.37
C ALA A 14 -23.71 -5.35 -20.33
N GLY A 15 -23.73 -5.94 -19.14
CA GLY A 15 -22.70 -5.74 -18.13
C GLY A 15 -21.37 -6.23 -18.69
N SER A 16 -20.41 -5.32 -18.83
CA SER A 16 -19.03 -5.69 -19.14
C SER A 16 -18.54 -6.67 -18.07
N ALA A 17 -18.21 -7.90 -18.47
CA ALA A 17 -17.49 -8.82 -17.62
C ALA A 17 -16.12 -8.21 -17.34
N VAL A 18 -15.94 -7.63 -16.15
CA VAL A 18 -14.61 -7.26 -15.67
C VAL A 18 -13.91 -8.59 -15.39
N ALA A 19 -13.07 -9.03 -16.34
CA ALA A 19 -12.19 -10.15 -16.10
C ALA A 19 -11.21 -9.71 -15.01
N PHE A 20 -11.49 -10.12 -13.77
CA PHE A 20 -10.48 -10.17 -12.73
C PHE A 20 -9.42 -11.14 -13.26
N HIS A 21 -8.34 -10.58 -13.82
CA HIS A 21 -7.15 -11.37 -14.10
C HIS A 21 -6.74 -11.96 -12.75
N ALA A 22 -6.85 -13.28 -12.63
CA ALA A 22 -6.22 -13.99 -11.53
C ALA A 22 -4.73 -13.65 -11.65
N PHE A 23 -4.23 -12.83 -10.72
CA PHE A 23 -2.79 -12.65 -10.57
C PHE A 23 -2.23 -14.06 -10.39
N GLY A 24 -1.34 -14.48 -11.30
CA GLY A 24 -0.62 -15.74 -11.19
C GLY A 24 0.17 -15.79 -9.87
N PRO A 25 0.96 -16.84 -9.62
CA PRO A 25 1.81 -16.88 -8.43
C PRO A 25 2.70 -15.64 -8.38
N SER A 26 2.36 -14.69 -7.51
CA SER A 26 3.06 -13.43 -7.34
C SER A 26 3.85 -13.47 -6.05
N ASN A 27 5.15 -13.21 -6.12
CA ASN A 27 5.93 -12.92 -4.92
C ASN A 27 5.63 -11.48 -4.51
N PRO A 28 5.17 -11.21 -3.26
CA PRO A 28 4.92 -9.86 -2.81
C PRO A 28 6.24 -9.07 -2.69
N ALA A 29 6.15 -7.75 -2.76
CA ALA A 29 7.28 -6.89 -2.44
C ALA A 29 7.71 -7.10 -0.98
N SER A 30 9.00 -6.93 -0.70
CA SER A 30 9.54 -7.10 0.66
C SER A 30 10.71 -6.15 0.92
N LEU A 31 10.96 -5.80 2.18
CA LEU A 31 12.01 -4.85 2.55
C LEU A 31 13.40 -5.48 2.38
N VAL A 32 14.34 -4.73 1.79
CA VAL A 32 15.76 -5.13 1.74
C VAL A 32 16.41 -4.89 3.12
N GLN A 33 17.31 -5.80 3.52
CA GLN A 33 18.05 -5.67 4.79
C GLN A 33 18.81 -4.33 4.88
N GLY A 34 18.74 -3.69 6.04
CA GLY A 34 19.53 -2.49 6.36
C GLY A 34 18.77 -1.16 6.40
N CYS A 35 17.49 -1.11 6.00
CA CYS A 35 16.71 0.12 6.13
C CYS A 35 16.17 0.39 7.56
N MET A 36 16.24 -0.60 8.44
CA MET A 36 15.77 -0.51 9.82
C MET A 36 16.94 -0.64 10.80
N PRO A 37 16.85 -0.05 12.01
CA PRO A 37 15.73 0.76 12.51
C PRO A 37 15.70 2.18 11.93
N LEU A 38 14.51 2.79 11.90
CA LEU A 38 14.35 4.20 11.55
C LEU A 38 14.79 5.09 12.73
N ALA A 39 15.31 6.28 12.42
CA ALA A 39 15.73 7.24 13.44
C ALA A 39 14.53 7.74 14.26
N TYR A 40 14.65 7.65 15.60
CA TYR A 40 13.62 8.12 16.52
C TYR A 40 13.54 9.65 16.52
N PRO A 41 12.35 10.27 16.38
CA PRO A 41 12.21 11.71 16.53
C PRO A 41 12.59 12.16 17.95
N ALA A 42 13.56 13.06 18.09
CA ALA A 42 14.11 13.48 19.38
C ALA A 42 13.04 14.00 20.36
N GLU A 43 12.04 14.72 19.86
CA GLU A 43 10.94 15.23 20.70
C GLU A 43 10.01 14.10 21.17
N SER A 44 9.68 13.13 20.31
CA SER A 44 8.90 11.95 20.71
C SER A 44 9.65 11.10 21.73
N LEU A 45 10.98 10.98 21.59
CA LEU A 45 11.81 10.29 22.58
C LEU A 45 11.77 11.01 23.93
N SER A 46 11.88 12.35 23.94
CA SER A 46 11.82 13.15 25.17
C SER A 46 10.46 13.08 25.85
N LEU A 47 9.38 13.00 25.06
CA LEU A 47 8.01 12.86 25.53
C LEU A 47 7.60 11.40 25.82
N HIS A 48 8.52 10.44 25.69
CA HIS A 48 8.27 9.02 25.91
C HIS A 48 7.10 8.47 25.08
N GLU A 49 6.93 8.97 23.85
CA GLU A 49 5.89 8.54 22.93
C GLU A 49 6.35 7.29 22.19
N ASP A 50 5.58 6.21 22.24
CA ASP A 50 5.75 4.99 21.44
C ASP A 50 4.50 4.70 20.60
N GLY A 51 4.51 3.61 19.83
CA GLY A 51 3.31 3.14 19.14
C GLY A 51 3.57 2.54 17.78
N LYS A 52 2.48 2.16 17.11
CA LYS A 52 2.51 1.43 15.84
C LYS A 52 1.93 2.25 14.70
N VAL A 53 2.70 2.42 13.63
CA VAL A 53 2.28 3.06 12.39
C VAL A 53 2.00 1.97 11.35
N SER A 54 0.81 1.97 10.75
CA SER A 54 0.52 1.13 9.58
C SER A 54 0.56 1.98 8.32
N MET A 55 1.23 1.48 7.30
CA MET A 55 1.46 2.20 6.04
C MET A 55 1.15 1.32 4.83
N ALA A 56 0.78 1.96 3.73
CA ALA A 56 0.80 1.39 2.39
C ALA A 56 1.89 2.09 1.58
N LEU A 57 2.79 1.34 0.96
CA LEU A 57 3.86 1.85 0.11
C LEU A 57 3.67 1.31 -1.31
N LEU A 58 3.73 2.18 -2.32
CA LEU A 58 3.78 1.75 -3.71
C LEU A 58 5.23 1.49 -4.06
N ILE A 59 5.58 0.23 -4.29
CA ILE A 59 6.94 -0.18 -4.63
C ILE A 59 7.02 -0.31 -6.14
N GLY A 60 7.94 0.44 -6.75
CA GLY A 60 8.22 0.39 -8.18
C GLY A 60 8.93 -0.89 -8.59
N ALA A 61 9.01 -1.14 -9.90
CA ALA A 61 9.67 -2.34 -10.43
C ALA A 61 11.19 -2.38 -10.18
N HIS A 62 11.82 -1.25 -9.80
CA HIS A 62 13.22 -1.17 -9.39
C HIS A 62 13.40 -1.16 -7.85
N GLY A 63 12.32 -1.36 -7.10
CA GLY A 63 12.37 -1.45 -5.64
C GLY A 63 12.34 -0.12 -4.90
N GLU A 64 12.15 0.99 -5.60
CA GLU A 64 11.96 2.32 -5.03
C GLU A 64 10.55 2.52 -4.47
N VAL A 65 10.40 3.36 -3.45
CA VAL A 65 9.09 3.80 -2.98
C VAL A 65 8.58 4.96 -3.83
N MET A 66 7.52 4.72 -4.60
CA MET A 66 6.91 5.70 -5.50
C MET A 66 5.78 6.52 -4.85
N ASP A 67 5.04 5.91 -3.92
CA ASP A 67 3.97 6.56 -3.15
C ASP A 67 3.90 5.94 -1.75
N ARG A 68 3.34 6.68 -0.80
CA ARG A 68 3.25 6.30 0.62
C ARG A 68 1.99 6.88 1.26
N LYS A 69 1.25 6.02 1.97
CA LYS A 69 -0.01 6.38 2.62
C LYS A 69 0.00 5.91 4.06
N LEU A 70 -0.43 6.79 4.96
CA LEU A 70 -0.75 6.41 6.32
C LEU A 70 -2.09 5.68 6.33
N THR A 71 -2.11 4.43 6.78
CA THR A 71 -3.34 3.63 6.88
C THR A 71 -3.82 3.54 8.33
N ARG A 72 -2.89 3.60 9.29
CA ARG A 72 -3.22 3.75 10.72
C ARG A 72 -2.13 4.57 11.43
N SER A 73 -2.55 5.61 12.14
CA SER A 73 -1.67 6.43 12.97
C SER A 73 -1.25 5.69 14.24
N SER A 74 -0.05 5.99 14.75
CA SER A 74 0.41 5.59 16.08
C SER A 74 -0.31 6.31 17.22
N GLY A 75 -1.04 7.39 16.91
CA GLY A 75 -1.52 8.37 17.89
C GLY A 75 -0.62 9.60 18.01
N HIS A 76 0.59 9.56 17.46
CA HIS A 76 1.57 10.65 17.52
C HIS A 76 2.04 11.05 16.12
N ARG A 77 1.63 12.25 15.66
CA ARG A 77 1.96 12.76 14.31
C ARG A 77 3.45 12.75 13.98
N ARG A 78 4.33 12.95 14.97
CA ARG A 78 5.78 12.89 14.79
C ARG A 78 6.27 11.50 14.40
N LEU A 79 5.78 10.48 15.10
CA LEU A 79 6.10 9.07 14.81
C LEU A 79 5.55 8.66 13.44
N ASP A 80 4.33 9.10 13.08
CA ASP A 80 3.73 8.83 11.76
C ASP A 80 4.57 9.44 10.63
N ASN A 81 4.92 10.72 10.76
CA ASN A 81 5.71 11.43 9.77
C ASN A 81 7.11 10.84 9.61
N ALA A 82 7.75 10.48 10.73
CA ALA A 82 9.07 9.85 10.73
C ALA A 82 9.05 8.47 10.07
N ALA A 83 8.02 7.66 10.34
CA ALA A 83 7.86 6.36 9.70
C ALA A 83 7.70 6.50 8.18
N LEU A 84 6.80 7.38 7.73
CA LEU A 84 6.62 7.64 6.31
C LEU A 84 7.88 8.20 5.65
N ALA A 85 8.61 9.11 6.31
CA ALA A 85 9.80 9.77 5.75
C ALA A 85 11.01 8.84 5.70
N GLY A 86 11.18 7.99 6.71
CA GLY A 86 12.21 6.95 6.73
C GLY A 86 11.95 5.90 5.65
N MET A 87 10.71 5.39 5.58
CA MET A 87 10.35 4.37 4.58
C MET A 87 10.50 4.85 3.14
N ALA A 88 10.29 6.14 2.87
CA ALA A 88 10.48 6.73 1.53
C ALA A 88 11.93 6.64 1.02
N GLN A 89 12.89 6.45 1.92
CA GLN A 89 14.32 6.33 1.58
C GLN A 89 14.79 4.87 1.50
N CYS A 90 13.91 3.91 1.83
CA CYS A 90 14.23 2.50 1.75
C CYS A 90 14.16 2.00 0.30
N HIS A 91 14.96 0.97 0.02
CA HIS A 91 14.77 0.09 -1.13
C HIS A 91 14.12 -1.23 -0.71
N PHE A 92 13.34 -1.78 -1.62
CA PHE A 92 12.56 -2.99 -1.47
C PHE A 92 12.88 -3.97 -2.61
N GLU A 93 12.74 -5.26 -2.35
CA GLU A 93 12.56 -6.22 -3.43
C GLU A 93 11.16 -5.99 -4.02
N PRO A 94 11.04 -5.73 -5.33
CA PRO A 94 9.75 -5.52 -5.96
C PRO A 94 8.94 -6.80 -5.98
N ALA A 95 7.62 -6.68 -6.07
CA ALA A 95 6.80 -7.83 -6.37
C ALA A 95 7.17 -8.41 -7.74
N LYS A 96 7.03 -9.72 -7.89
CA LYS A 96 7.27 -10.40 -9.18
C LYS A 96 6.04 -11.22 -9.56
N ALA A 97 5.55 -11.03 -10.78
CA ALA A 97 4.57 -11.92 -11.40
C ALA A 97 5.24 -12.66 -12.55
N ASP A 98 5.15 -14.00 -12.55
CA ASP A 98 5.82 -14.85 -13.54
C ASP A 98 7.33 -14.56 -13.69
N GLY A 99 7.97 -14.21 -12.58
CA GLY A 99 9.41 -13.86 -12.53
C GLY A 99 9.75 -12.44 -12.96
N VAL A 100 8.78 -11.66 -13.44
CA VAL A 100 8.97 -10.28 -13.89
C VAL A 100 8.62 -9.30 -12.77
N ALA A 101 9.52 -8.36 -12.48
CA ALA A 101 9.29 -7.32 -11.47
C ALA A 101 8.15 -6.38 -11.90
N GLN A 102 7.24 -6.08 -10.96
CA GLN A 102 6.07 -5.26 -11.18
C GLN A 102 5.86 -4.28 -10.03
N GLU A 103 5.30 -3.12 -10.38
CA GLU A 103 4.83 -2.15 -9.40
C GLU A 103 3.70 -2.78 -8.56
N SER A 104 3.76 -2.61 -7.24
CA SER A 104 2.74 -3.15 -6.34
C SER A 104 2.65 -2.40 -5.02
N TRP A 105 1.46 -2.44 -4.40
CA TRP A 105 1.27 -1.94 -3.05
C TRP A 105 1.74 -2.96 -2.01
N LEU A 106 2.60 -2.51 -1.10
CA LEU A 106 3.04 -3.21 0.10
C LEU A 106 2.39 -2.60 1.34
N MET A 107 1.73 -3.43 2.14
CA MET A 107 1.21 -3.04 3.46
C MET A 107 2.20 -3.48 4.53
N LEU A 108 2.62 -2.56 5.41
CA LEU A 108 3.53 -2.89 6.50
C LEU A 108 3.27 -2.07 7.76
N ASP A 109 3.61 -2.69 8.89
CA ASP A 109 3.56 -2.06 10.21
C ASP A 109 4.99 -1.73 10.67
N TYR A 110 5.18 -0.53 11.22
CA TYR A 110 6.39 -0.14 11.93
C TYR A 110 6.07 0.16 13.40
N VAL A 111 6.78 -0.50 14.31
CA VAL A 111 6.58 -0.37 15.76
C VAL A 111 7.72 0.46 16.34
N TRP A 112 7.40 1.64 16.84
CA TRP A 112 8.30 2.43 17.67
C TRP A 112 8.32 1.83 19.08
N LYS A 113 9.50 1.47 19.56
CA LYS A 113 9.75 1.10 20.95
C LYS A 113 10.80 2.04 21.51
N LEU A 114 10.60 2.50 22.74
CA LEU A 114 11.60 3.30 23.43
C LEU A 114 12.92 2.49 23.53
N PRO A 115 14.07 3.10 23.22
CA PRO A 115 15.36 2.47 23.44
C PRO A 115 15.57 2.23 24.95
N GLU A 116 16.19 1.10 25.28
CA GLU A 116 16.60 0.76 26.66
C GLU A 116 17.75 1.65 27.16
#